data_AF-A0A961Z514-F1
#
_entry.id   AF-A0A961Z514-F1
#
_cell.length_a   1.000
_cell.length_b   1.000
_cell.length_c   1.000
_cell.angle_alpha   90.00
_cell.angle_beta   90.00
_cell.angle_gamma   90.00
#
_symmetry.space_group_name_H-M   'P 1'
#
loop_
_entity.id
_entity.type
_entity.pdbx_description
1 polymer ?
#
loop_
_entity_poly.entity_id
_entity_poly.type
_entity_poly.pdbx_seq_one_letter_code
_entity_poly.pdbx_strand_id
1 'polypeptide(L)'
;MQLDWEKMFRRYVHDEDKTPYFTAVRKLNRRQAANEVFIYALFLGLMFAFVGVAAMAGKLPHGNAVAVPIYAFFTVWLAVVFAWTKNQMAGAFCALAPLAIAIYLVIYGFPPKLGPNDKLLVGAVLAVWLAYSWRIVLIAANYPGMPEPTTPPNPIRRNPFDILK
;
A
#
# COMPACT_ATOMS: atom_id res chain seq x y z
N MET A 1 10.75 8.08 31.00
CA MET A 1 9.61 8.26 30.07
C MET A 1 9.26 6.89 29.49
N GLN A 2 8.19 6.24 29.95
CA GLN A 2 7.66 5.07 29.27
C GLN A 2 6.92 5.54 28.03
N LEU A 3 7.40 5.15 26.85
CA LEU A 3 6.73 5.40 25.58
C LEU A 3 5.40 4.62 25.60
N ASP A 4 4.31 5.37 25.67
CA ASP A 4 2.96 4.85 25.72
C ASP A 4 2.52 4.39 24.31
N TRP A 5 3.06 3.25 23.89
CA TRP A 5 2.97 2.69 22.54
C TRP A 5 1.53 2.51 22.07
N GLU A 6 0.62 2.12 22.96
CA GLU A 6 -0.80 1.95 22.64
C GLU A 6 -1.46 3.27 22.26
N LYS A 7 -1.14 4.33 23.02
CA LYS A 7 -1.65 5.68 22.76
C LYS A 7 -1.10 6.25 21.46
N MET A 8 0.16 5.97 21.13
CA MET A 8 0.75 6.33 19.84
C MET A 8 0.13 5.53 18.70
N PHE A 9 -0.02 4.21 18.85
CA PHE A 9 -0.61 3.35 17.82
C PHE A 9 -2.04 3.78 17.49
N ARG A 10 -2.90 3.99 18.50
CA ARG A 10 -4.25 4.54 18.29
C ARG A 10 -4.22 5.92 17.64
N ARG A 11 -3.30 6.79 18.07
CA ARG A 11 -3.17 8.15 17.52
C ARG A 11 -2.75 8.15 16.04
N TYR A 12 -1.95 7.19 15.57
CA TYR A 12 -1.45 7.16 14.19
C TYR A 12 -2.30 6.28 13.26
N VAL A 13 -2.78 5.15 13.74
CA VAL A 13 -3.56 4.19 12.93
C VAL A 13 -5.04 4.57 12.85
N HIS A 14 -5.55 5.31 13.84
CA HIS A 14 -6.97 5.67 13.96
C HIS A 14 -7.24 7.18 13.75
N ASP A 15 -6.31 7.88 13.09
CA ASP A 15 -6.52 9.29 12.72
C ASP A 15 -7.43 9.33 11.48
N GLU A 16 -8.72 9.52 11.69
CA GLU A 16 -9.71 9.54 10.59
C GLU A 16 -9.37 10.59 9.51
N ASP A 17 -8.61 11.64 9.83
CA ASP A 17 -8.21 12.65 8.84
C ASP A 17 -7.01 12.20 7.98
N LYS A 18 -6.13 11.34 8.51
CA LYS A 18 -4.89 10.91 7.85
C LYS A 18 -4.87 9.46 7.37
N THR A 19 -5.51 8.56 8.10
CA THR A 19 -5.47 7.10 7.90
C THR A 19 -6.87 6.44 7.96
N PRO A 20 -7.82 6.86 7.10
CA PRO A 20 -9.22 6.38 7.16
C PRO A 20 -9.43 5.02 6.48
N TYR A 21 -8.68 3.99 6.90
CA TYR A 21 -8.74 2.66 6.29
C TYR A 21 -10.09 1.95 6.48
N PHE A 22 -10.85 2.33 7.51
CA PHE A 22 -12.14 1.73 7.86
C PHE A 22 -13.35 2.54 7.41
N THR A 23 -13.16 3.74 6.87
CA THR A 23 -14.28 4.52 6.33
C THR A 23 -14.67 3.98 4.97
N ALA A 24 -15.97 4.02 4.65
CA ALA A 24 -16.44 3.61 3.34
C ALA A 24 -15.94 4.58 2.25
N VAL A 25 -15.54 4.07 1.08
CA VAL A 25 -15.00 4.89 -0.03
C VAL A 25 -15.91 6.06 -0.41
N ARG A 26 -17.25 5.86 -0.35
CA ARG A 26 -18.25 6.89 -0.64
C ARG A 26 -18.29 8.06 0.35
N LYS A 27 -17.68 7.89 1.53
CA LYS A 27 -17.63 8.90 2.59
C LYS A 27 -16.25 9.56 2.70
N LEU A 28 -15.32 9.21 1.82
CA LEU A 28 -13.97 9.78 1.83
C LEU A 28 -13.98 11.20 1.26
N ASN A 29 -13.25 12.09 1.95
CA ASN A 29 -12.87 13.38 1.39
C ASN A 29 -11.65 13.23 0.46
N ARG A 30 -11.45 14.18 -0.45
CA ARG A 30 -10.37 14.14 -1.44
C ARG A 30 -8.97 14.00 -0.83
N ARG A 31 -8.73 14.68 0.30
CA ARG A 31 -7.45 14.62 1.04
C ARG A 31 -7.20 13.24 1.67
N GLN A 32 -8.23 12.68 2.29
CA GLN A 32 -8.18 11.35 2.92
C GLN A 32 -7.84 10.29 1.88
N ALA A 33 -8.53 10.31 0.73
CA ALA A 33 -8.24 9.45 -0.40
C ALA A 33 -6.82 9.62 -0.94
N ALA A 34 -6.32 10.86 -1.05
CA ALA A 34 -4.97 11.14 -1.51
C ALA A 34 -3.89 10.55 -0.57
N ASN A 35 -4.08 10.66 0.75
CA ASN A 35 -3.19 10.07 1.74
C ASN A 35 -3.20 8.54 1.66
N GLU A 36 -4.38 7.93 1.53
CA GLU A 36 -4.52 6.48 1.44
C GLU A 36 -3.83 5.93 0.18
N VAL A 37 -4.05 6.58 -0.97
CA VAL A 37 -3.39 6.26 -2.24
C VAL A 37 -1.87 6.42 -2.14
N PHE A 38 -1.40 7.49 -1.49
CA PHE A 38 0.03 7.72 -1.29
C PHE A 38 0.70 6.62 -0.46
N ILE A 39 0.09 6.23 0.67
CA ILE A 39 0.62 5.17 1.53
C ILE A 39 0.65 3.83 0.80
N TYR A 40 -0.42 3.52 0.06
CA TYR A 40 -0.47 2.31 -0.75
C TYR A 40 0.59 2.29 -1.85
N ALA A 41 0.78 3.40 -2.55
CA ALA A 41 1.82 3.54 -3.56
C ALA A 41 3.24 3.42 -2.97
N LEU A 42 3.47 3.97 -1.78
CA LEU A 42 4.75 3.82 -1.06
C LEU A 42 5.00 2.37 -0.68
N PHE A 43 3.99 1.68 -0.16
CA PHE A 43 4.08 0.26 0.17
C PHE A 43 4.44 -0.57 -1.07
N LEU A 44 3.73 -0.38 -2.19
CA LEU A 44 4.02 -1.05 -3.46
C LEU A 44 5.43 -0.72 -3.96
N GLY A 45 5.79 0.55 -3.94
CA GLY A 45 7.09 1.04 -4.41
C GLY A 45 8.25 0.36 -3.68
N LEU A 46 8.22 0.37 -2.34
CA LEU A 46 9.26 -0.26 -1.53
C LEU A 46 9.33 -1.77 -1.75
N MET A 47 8.18 -2.44 -1.75
CA MET A 47 8.13 -3.88 -1.86
C MET A 47 8.59 -4.37 -3.25
N PHE A 48 8.12 -3.74 -4.34
CA PHE A 48 8.55 -4.12 -5.69
C PHE A 48 9.98 -3.66 -6.01
N ALA A 49 10.46 -2.56 -5.44
CA ALA A 49 11.88 -2.21 -5.54
C ALA A 49 12.76 -3.33 -4.93
N PHE A 50 12.39 -3.83 -3.75
CA PHE A 50 13.10 -4.94 -3.12
C PHE A 50 13.02 -6.23 -3.95
N VAL A 51 11.83 -6.59 -4.47
CA VAL A 51 11.65 -7.76 -5.33
C VAL A 51 12.47 -7.64 -6.61
N GLY A 52 12.49 -6.47 -7.26
CA GLY A 52 13.26 -6.22 -8.47
C GLY A 52 14.76 -6.39 -8.25
N VAL A 53 15.30 -5.83 -7.15
CA VAL A 53 16.71 -6.01 -6.77
C VAL A 53 17.03 -7.47 -6.45
N ALA A 54 16.17 -8.15 -5.68
CA ALA A 54 16.34 -9.56 -5.36
C ALA A 54 16.32 -10.45 -6.62
N ALA A 55 15.49 -10.11 -7.61
CA ALA A 55 15.43 -10.78 -8.90
C ALA A 55 16.74 -10.61 -9.68
N MET A 56 17.24 -9.38 -9.80
CA MET A 56 18.51 -9.10 -10.48
C MET A 56 19.72 -9.75 -9.79
N ALA A 57 19.65 -9.90 -8.46
CA ALA A 57 20.69 -10.58 -7.68
C ALA A 57 20.62 -12.12 -7.76
N GLY A 58 19.68 -12.69 -8.53
CA GLY A 58 19.49 -14.14 -8.65
C GLY A 58 19.10 -14.82 -7.34
N LYS A 59 18.51 -14.08 -6.39
CA LYS A 59 18.16 -14.58 -5.05
C LYS A 59 16.72 -15.10 -4.96
N LEU A 60 15.94 -15.00 -6.04
CA LEU A 60 14.57 -15.48 -6.04
C LEU A 60 14.50 -16.99 -6.34
N PRO A 61 13.76 -17.77 -5.53
CA PRO A 61 13.45 -19.16 -5.86
C PRO A 61 12.61 -19.13 -7.14
N HIS A 62 13.07 -19.81 -8.19
CA HIS A 62 12.48 -19.79 -9.54
C HIS A 62 12.80 -18.54 -10.40
N GLY A 63 13.73 -17.68 -9.98
CA GLY A 63 14.04 -16.42 -10.65
C GLY A 63 15.35 -16.41 -11.43
N ASN A 64 15.29 -16.72 -12.72
CA ASN A 64 16.21 -16.18 -13.73
C ASN A 64 15.45 -15.53 -14.91
N ALA A 65 14.23 -15.06 -14.62
CA ALA A 65 13.34 -14.49 -15.62
C ALA A 65 13.48 -12.96 -15.62
N VAL A 66 14.02 -12.42 -16.72
CA VAL A 66 14.16 -10.97 -16.98
C VAL A 66 12.82 -10.23 -16.87
N ALA A 67 11.70 -10.93 -17.05
CA ALA A 67 10.36 -10.38 -16.89
C ALA A 67 10.05 -9.85 -15.48
N VAL A 68 10.60 -10.47 -14.42
CA VAL A 68 10.32 -10.07 -13.03
C VAL A 68 10.84 -8.67 -12.69
N PRO A 69 12.13 -8.34 -12.92
CA PRO A 69 12.63 -6.98 -12.66
C PRO A 69 11.99 -5.93 -13.58
N ILE A 70 11.64 -6.29 -14.83
CA ILE A 70 10.90 -5.40 -15.73
C ILE A 70 9.51 -5.08 -15.15
N TYR A 71 8.75 -6.10 -14.76
CA TYR A 71 7.44 -5.90 -14.15
C TYR A 71 7.53 -5.09 -12.85
N ALA A 72 8.53 -5.38 -12.02
CA ALA A 72 8.78 -4.63 -10.79
C ALA A 72 9.06 -3.15 -11.07
N PHE A 73 9.90 -2.84 -12.06
CA PHE A 73 10.19 -1.47 -12.47
C PHE A 73 8.92 -0.73 -12.91
N PHE A 74 8.11 -1.34 -13.78
CA PHE A 74 6.84 -0.74 -14.22
C PHE A 74 5.86 -0.56 -13.07
N THR A 75 5.80 -1.50 -12.13
CA THR A 75 4.94 -1.41 -10.95
C THR A 75 5.34 -0.25 -10.05
N VAL A 76 6.64 -0.05 -9.81
CA VAL A 76 7.16 1.10 -9.05
C VAL A 76 6.86 2.41 -9.78
N TRP A 77 7.13 2.46 -11.08
CA TRP A 77 6.86 3.65 -11.91
C TRP A 77 5.38 4.04 -11.88
N LEU A 78 4.49 3.06 -12.08
CA LEU A 78 3.04 3.30 -12.06
C LEU A 78 2.52 3.61 -10.66
N ALA A 79 3.11 3.07 -9.60
CA ALA A 79 2.79 3.47 -8.23
C ALA A 79 3.09 4.96 -8.00
N VAL A 80 4.22 5.45 -8.50
CA VAL A 80 4.60 6.87 -8.43
C VAL A 80 3.64 7.75 -9.24
N VAL A 81 3.33 7.35 -10.49
CA VAL A 81 2.33 8.06 -11.32
C VAL A 81 0.97 8.08 -10.62
N PHE A 82 0.56 6.95 -10.03
CA PHE A 82 -0.70 6.84 -9.29
C PHE A 82 -0.73 7.74 -8.06
N ALA A 83 0.37 7.81 -7.30
CA ALA A 83 0.50 8.69 -6.14
C ALA A 83 0.34 10.18 -6.52
N TRP A 84 0.86 10.60 -7.68
CA TRP A 84 0.73 11.98 -8.13
C TRP A 84 -0.60 12.29 -8.80
N THR A 85 -1.00 11.49 -9.78
CA THR A 85 -2.13 11.78 -10.67
C THR A 85 -3.46 11.24 -10.16
N LYS A 86 -3.43 10.20 -9.31
CA LYS A 86 -4.60 9.46 -8.83
C LYS A 86 -5.42 8.89 -9.99
N ASN A 87 -4.76 8.65 -11.13
CA ASN A 87 -5.39 8.12 -12.33
C ASN A 87 -5.88 6.68 -12.08
N GLN A 88 -7.14 6.41 -12.45
CA GLN A 88 -7.76 5.11 -12.32
C GLN A 88 -6.99 3.98 -13.03
N MET A 89 -6.43 4.22 -14.22
CA MET A 89 -5.68 3.21 -14.97
C MET A 89 -4.39 2.81 -14.25
N ALA A 90 -3.68 3.79 -13.67
CA ALA A 90 -2.48 3.53 -12.89
C ALA A 90 -2.83 2.74 -11.61
N GLY A 91 -3.93 3.10 -10.93
CA GLY A 91 -4.44 2.35 -9.78
C GLY A 91 -4.85 0.91 -10.13
N ALA A 92 -5.50 0.70 -11.28
CA ALA A 92 -5.87 -0.63 -11.77
C ALA A 92 -4.63 -1.50 -12.05
N PHE A 93 -3.58 -0.95 -12.65
CA PHE A 93 -2.33 -1.69 -12.84
C PHE A 93 -1.68 -2.05 -11.50
N CYS A 94 -1.63 -1.12 -10.55
CA CYS A 94 -1.12 -1.39 -9.21
C CYS A 94 -1.91 -2.49 -8.49
N ALA A 95 -3.21 -2.63 -8.75
CA ALA A 95 -4.04 -3.72 -8.21
C ALA A 95 -3.70 -5.10 -8.79
N LEU A 96 -3.02 -5.18 -9.93
CA LEU A 96 -2.53 -6.44 -10.48
C LEU A 96 -1.34 -7.02 -9.69
N ALA A 97 -0.66 -6.21 -8.87
CA ALA A 97 0.49 -6.65 -8.09
C ALA A 97 0.20 -7.86 -7.18
N PRO A 98 -0.78 -7.81 -6.25
CA PRO A 98 -1.14 -8.98 -5.45
C PRO A 98 -1.71 -10.12 -6.30
N LEU A 99 -2.36 -9.82 -7.44
CA LEU A 99 -2.86 -10.85 -8.35
C LEU A 99 -1.71 -11.65 -8.99
N ALA A 100 -0.64 -10.98 -9.42
CA ALA A 100 0.55 -11.63 -9.97
C ALA A 100 1.20 -12.57 -8.94
N ILE A 101 1.24 -12.15 -7.67
CA ILE A 101 1.75 -12.98 -6.56
C ILE A 101 0.82 -14.17 -6.28
N ALA A 102 -0.50 -13.97 -6.33
CA ALA A 102 -1.46 -15.05 -6.19
C ALA A 102 -1.31 -16.10 -7.30
N ILE A 103 -1.19 -15.65 -8.56
CA ILE A 103 -0.96 -16.54 -9.71
C ILE A 103 0.36 -17.31 -9.52
N TYR A 104 1.44 -16.64 -9.10
CA TYR A 104 2.71 -17.29 -8.81
C TYR A 104 2.55 -18.41 -7.76
N LEU A 105 1.85 -18.14 -6.65
CA LEU A 105 1.63 -19.14 -5.60
C LEU A 105 0.73 -20.30 -6.06
N VAL A 106 -0.22 -20.06 -6.97
CA VAL A 106 -1.06 -21.12 -7.55
C VAL A 106 -0.25 -22.03 -8.47
N ILE A 107 0.68 -21.47 -9.27
CA ILE A 107 1.49 -22.22 -10.24
C ILE A 107 2.64 -22.97 -9.55
N TYR A 108 3.40 -22.28 -8.69
CA TYR A 108 4.62 -22.81 -8.09
C TYR A 108 4.42 -23.35 -6.66
N GLY A 109 3.26 -23.11 -6.07
CA GLY A 109 2.97 -23.48 -4.69
C GLY A 109 3.66 -22.59 -3.66
N PHE A 110 3.39 -22.90 -2.39
CA PHE A 110 4.11 -22.27 -1.27
C PHE A 110 5.50 -22.90 -1.10
N PRO A 111 6.53 -22.10 -0.72
CA PRO A 111 7.84 -22.63 -0.44
C PRO A 111 7.81 -23.78 0.59
N PRO A 112 8.55 -24.88 0.35
CA PRO A 112 8.43 -26.10 1.15
C PRO A 112 8.94 -25.94 2.60
N LYS A 113 9.75 -24.91 2.85
CA LYS A 113 10.30 -24.59 4.19
C LYS A 113 9.31 -23.87 5.11
N LEU A 114 8.16 -23.41 4.61
CA LEU A 114 7.15 -22.73 5.42
C LEU A 114 6.31 -23.75 6.18
N GLY A 115 6.11 -23.51 7.47
CA GLY A 115 5.17 -24.30 8.27
C GLY A 115 3.73 -24.12 7.76
N PRO A 116 2.79 -25.02 8.12
CA PRO A 116 1.38 -24.88 7.74
C PRO A 116 0.77 -23.53 8.18
N ASN A 117 1.12 -23.07 9.39
CA ASN A 117 0.66 -21.79 9.92
C ASN A 117 1.19 -20.59 9.12
N ASP A 118 2.44 -20.65 8.66
CA ASP A 118 3.03 -19.57 7.87
C ASP A 118 2.40 -19.49 6.48
N LYS A 119 2.07 -20.63 5.87
CA LYS A 119 1.33 -20.70 4.60
C LYS A 119 -0.05 -20.07 4.72
N LEU A 120 -0.76 -20.39 5.81
CA LEU A 120 -2.07 -19.79 6.12
C LEU A 120 -1.95 -18.28 6.30
N LEU A 121 -0.94 -17.82 7.05
CA LEU A 121 -0.68 -16.40 7.27
C LEU A 121 -0.40 -15.67 5.95
N VAL A 122 0.47 -16.21 5.09
CA VAL A 122 0.78 -15.61 3.78
C VAL A 122 -0.48 -15.55 2.91
N GLY A 123 -1.27 -16.62 2.88
CA GLY A 123 -2.54 -16.66 2.17
C GLY A 123 -3.53 -15.61 2.67
N ALA A 124 -3.67 -15.47 3.99
CA ALA A 124 -4.55 -14.48 4.61
C ALA A 124 -4.09 -13.04 4.31
N VAL A 125 -2.80 -12.75 4.44
CA VAL A 125 -2.22 -11.44 4.09
C VAL A 125 -2.46 -11.11 2.62
N LEU A 126 -2.27 -12.09 1.73
CA LEU A 126 -2.51 -11.90 0.30
C LEU A 126 -3.99 -11.67 -0.01
N ALA A 127 -4.90 -12.37 0.64
CA ALA A 127 -6.34 -12.17 0.48
C ALA A 127 -6.77 -10.77 0.95
N VAL A 128 -6.28 -10.33 2.11
CA VAL A 128 -6.50 -8.96 2.63
C VAL A 128 -5.95 -7.94 1.64
N TRP A 129 -4.75 -8.16 1.10
CA TRP A 129 -4.15 -7.25 0.16
C TRP A 129 -4.90 -7.19 -1.18
N LEU A 130 -5.40 -8.31 -1.70
CA LEU A 130 -6.28 -8.34 -2.88
C LEU A 130 -7.56 -7.53 -2.65
N ALA A 131 -8.23 -7.74 -1.51
CA ALA A 131 -9.42 -6.99 -1.15
C ALA A 131 -9.13 -5.48 -1.02
N TYR A 132 -7.97 -5.14 -0.45
CA TYR A 132 -7.54 -3.76 -0.30
C TYR A 132 -7.17 -3.11 -1.65
N SER A 133 -6.53 -3.84 -2.55
CA SER A 133 -6.27 -3.38 -3.92
C SER A 133 -7.55 -3.01 -4.67
N TRP A 134 -8.62 -3.78 -4.48
CA TRP A 134 -9.93 -3.43 -5.05
C TRP A 134 -10.46 -2.10 -4.50
N ARG A 135 -10.34 -1.88 -3.18
CA ARG A 135 -10.70 -0.60 -2.55
C ARG A 135 -9.94 0.57 -3.17
N ILE A 136 -8.64 0.41 -3.42
CA ILE A 136 -7.81 1.46 -4.03
C ILE A 136 -8.28 1.81 -5.46
N VAL A 137 -8.68 0.83 -6.25
CA VAL A 137 -9.26 1.08 -7.59
C VAL A 137 -10.56 1.86 -7.48
N LEU A 138 -11.43 1.52 -6.52
CA LEU A 138 -12.67 2.25 -6.27
C LEU A 138 -12.39 3.70 -5.81
N ILE A 139 -11.36 3.91 -4.98
CA ILE A 139 -10.95 5.26 -4.58
C ILE A 139 -10.53 6.06 -5.81
N ALA A 140 -9.67 5.49 -6.67
CA ALA A 140 -9.20 6.15 -7.89
C ALA A 140 -10.34 6.51 -8.85
N ALA A 141 -11.32 5.60 -9.03
CA ALA A 141 -12.47 5.83 -9.89
C ALA A 141 -13.38 6.97 -9.38
N ASN A 142 -13.53 7.11 -8.06
CA ASN A 142 -14.39 8.14 -7.46
C ASN A 142 -13.64 9.46 -7.15
N TYR A 143 -12.31 9.46 -7.19
CA TYR A 143 -11.46 10.59 -6.79
C TYR A 143 -11.81 11.94 -7.44
N PRO A 144 -12.15 12.03 -8.74
CA PRO A 144 -12.48 13.32 -9.37
C PRO A 144 -13.72 14.00 -8.80
N GLY A 145 -14.66 13.22 -8.25
CA GLY A 145 -15.93 13.71 -7.70
C GLY A 145 -15.97 13.78 -6.18
N MET A 146 -14.87 13.52 -5.48
CA MET A 146 -14.84 13.56 -4.02
C MET A 146 -14.90 15.00 -3.49
N PRO A 147 -15.62 15.24 -2.37
CA PRO A 147 -15.71 16.56 -1.77
C PRO A 147 -14.34 17.04 -1.29
N GLU A 148 -14.09 18.34 -1.43
CA GLU A 148 -12.93 18.99 -0.82
C GLU A 148 -13.08 18.98 0.72
N PRO A 149 -11.98 18.87 1.46
CA PRO A 149 -12.01 18.88 2.91
C PRO A 149 -12.53 20.23 3.42
N THR A 150 -13.60 20.20 4.21
CA THR A 150 -14.22 21.39 4.82
C THR A 150 -13.38 21.98 5.95
N THR A 151 -12.50 21.19 6.54
CA THR A 151 -11.62 21.59 7.64
C THR A 151 -10.24 21.92 7.09
N PRO A 152 -9.63 23.07 7.43
CA PRO A 152 -8.26 23.37 7.04
C PRO A 152 -7.32 22.29 7.59
N PRO A 153 -6.15 22.09 6.96
CA PRO A 153 -5.11 21.22 7.51
C PRO A 153 -4.91 21.56 8.98
N ASN A 154 -5.15 20.57 9.86
CA ASN A 154 -4.77 20.69 11.25
C ASN A 154 -3.31 21.16 11.24
N PRO A 155 -3.00 22.37 11.75
CA PRO A 155 -1.65 22.91 11.69
C PRO A 155 -0.73 21.84 12.24
N ILE A 156 0.40 21.60 11.56
CA ILE A 156 1.45 20.65 12.00
C ILE A 156 1.53 20.80 13.52
N ARG A 157 1.00 19.81 14.25
CA ARG A 157 0.85 19.94 15.71
C ARG A 157 2.23 20.31 16.22
N ARG A 158 2.32 21.46 16.90
CA ARG A 158 3.57 22.08 17.38
C ARG A 158 4.59 21.01 17.72
N ASN A 159 5.80 21.17 17.18
CA ASN A 159 6.88 20.24 17.42
C ASN A 159 7.00 20.10 18.94
N PRO A 160 6.93 18.90 19.54
CA PRO A 160 6.99 18.74 20.99
C PRO A 160 8.32 19.25 21.59
N PHE A 161 9.27 19.66 20.75
CA PHE A 161 10.52 20.31 21.12
C PHE A 161 10.46 21.85 21.08
N ASP A 162 9.37 22.46 20.60
CA ASP A 162 9.18 23.93 20.63
C ASP A 162 8.93 24.46 22.05
N ILE A 163 8.57 23.59 23.01
CA ILE A 163 8.46 23.91 24.45
C ILE A 163 9.82 23.96 25.17
N LEU A 164 10.92 23.69 24.46
CA LEU A 164 12.29 23.69 25.00
C LEU A 164 13.13 24.89 24.53
N LYS A 165 12.51 25.83 23.80
CA LYS A 165 13.11 27.13 23.44
C LYS A 165 12.48 28.22 24.28
#